data_AF-A0A1Y1KWP7-F1
#
_entry.id   AF-A0A1Y1KWP7-F1
#
_cell.length_a   1.000
_cell.length_b   1.000
_cell.length_c   1.000
_cell.angle_alpha   90.00
_cell.angle_beta   90.00
_cell.angle_gamma   90.00
#
_symmetry.space_group_name_H-M   'P 1'
#
loop_
_entity.id
_entity.type
_entity.pdbx_description
1 polymer ?
#
loop_
_entity_poly.entity_id
_entity_poly.type
_entity_poly.pdbx_seq_one_letter_code
_entity_poly.pdbx_strand_id
1 'polypeptide(L)'
;SYELSRLEGMVGSPEQPLSDLGKLSYRSYWSWVLLEILRDFRGTLSIKDLSQMTSISQTDIISTLQSMNMVKYWKGQHVICVTPKLVEEHIRSSQYKMPRLCVDSAALRWAPRKHANNKLSKK
;
A
#
# COMPACT_ATOMS: atom_id res chain seq x y z
N SER A 1 5.24 -2.59 -9.95
CA SER A 1 5.47 -3.74 -9.04
C SER A 1 4.16 -4.14 -8.36
N TYR A 2 3.53 -3.25 -7.59
CA TYR A 2 2.30 -3.57 -6.85
C TYR A 2 1.14 -4.08 -7.70
N GLU A 3 0.95 -3.59 -8.93
CA GLU A 3 -0.12 -4.10 -9.80
C GLU A 3 0.08 -5.56 -10.21
N LEU A 4 1.34 -6.01 -10.36
CA LEU A 4 1.64 -7.43 -10.61
C LEU A 4 1.34 -8.27 -9.36
N SER A 5 1.78 -7.79 -8.19
CA SER A 5 1.47 -8.45 -6.91
C SER A 5 -0.03 -8.52 -6.66
N ARG A 6 -0.79 -7.50 -7.07
CA ARG A 6 -2.25 -7.46 -7.03
C ARG A 6 -2.87 -8.51 -7.94
N LEU A 7 -2.38 -8.67 -9.16
CA LEU A 7 -2.79 -9.74 -10.08
C LEU A 7 -2.44 -11.14 -9.55
N GLU A 8 -1.37 -11.26 -8.78
CA GLU A 8 -0.95 -12.52 -8.13
C GLU A 8 -1.70 -12.79 -6.81
N GLY A 9 -2.47 -11.83 -6.30
CA GLY A 9 -3.09 -11.90 -4.97
C GLY A 9 -2.07 -11.93 -3.83
N MET A 10 -0.84 -11.46 -4.10
CA MET A 10 0.25 -11.43 -3.15
C MET A 10 0.45 -10.03 -2.58
N VAL A 11 0.91 -9.98 -1.34
CA VAL A 11 1.31 -8.75 -0.66
C VAL A 11 2.84 -8.68 -0.70
N GLY A 12 3.38 -7.54 -1.10
CA GLY A 12 4.81 -7.35 -1.30
C GLY A 12 5.36 -6.14 -0.53
N SER A 13 6.64 -6.25 -0.21
CA SER A 13 7.48 -5.14 0.25
C SER A 13 8.68 -5.00 -0.69
N PRO A 14 9.24 -3.80 -0.85
CA PRO A 14 10.47 -3.62 -1.59
C PRO A 14 11.63 -4.41 -0.97
N GLU A 15 12.53 -4.93 -1.80
CA GLU A 15 13.74 -5.59 -1.34
C GLU A 15 14.65 -4.60 -0.58
N GLN A 16 15.24 -5.07 0.53
CA GLN A 16 16.07 -4.27 1.42
C GLN A 16 17.56 -4.64 1.27
N PRO A 17 18.51 -3.69 1.44
CA PRO A 17 18.30 -2.29 1.79
C PRO A 17 17.91 -1.43 0.59
N LEU A 18 16.94 -0.53 0.80
CA LEU A 18 16.59 0.51 -0.17
C LEU A 18 17.60 1.67 -0.13
N SER A 19 17.86 2.26 -1.30
CA SER A 19 18.53 3.57 -1.39
C SER A 19 17.68 4.68 -0.78
N ASP A 20 18.28 5.78 -0.37
CA ASP A 20 17.53 6.89 0.26
C ASP A 20 16.51 7.51 -0.70
N LEU A 21 16.83 7.62 -1.98
CA LEU A 21 15.88 8.00 -3.02
C LEU A 21 14.76 6.97 -3.18
N GLY A 22 15.09 5.68 -3.09
CA GLY A 22 14.11 4.58 -3.10
C GLY A 22 13.11 4.70 -1.95
N LYS A 23 13.60 4.90 -0.72
CA LYS A 23 12.75 5.11 0.47
C LYS A 23 11.80 6.29 0.30
N LEU A 24 12.29 7.43 -0.20
CA LEU A 24 11.45 8.60 -0.48
C LEU A 24 10.38 8.30 -1.55
N SER A 25 10.77 7.61 -2.61
CA SER A 25 9.87 7.27 -3.71
C SER A 25 8.75 6.31 -3.28
N TYR A 26 9.09 5.25 -2.54
CA TYR A 26 8.10 4.31 -1.99
C TYR A 26 7.17 4.99 -0.99
N ARG A 27 7.70 5.81 -0.07
CA ARG A 27 6.88 6.57 0.88
C ARG A 27 5.91 7.50 0.17
N SER A 28 6.38 8.25 -0.83
CA SER A 28 5.52 9.15 -1.60
C SER A 28 4.40 8.38 -2.32
N TYR A 29 4.71 7.23 -2.92
CA TYR A 29 3.72 6.37 -3.57
C TYR A 29 2.70 5.80 -2.56
N TRP A 30 3.16 5.22 -1.45
CA TRP A 30 2.29 4.65 -0.43
C TRP A 30 1.38 5.70 0.20
N SER A 31 1.91 6.88 0.54
CA SER A 31 1.11 7.98 1.08
C SER A 31 -0.02 8.35 0.13
N TRP A 32 0.26 8.52 -1.17
CA TRP A 32 -0.78 8.88 -2.14
C TRP A 32 -1.86 7.80 -2.25
N VAL A 33 -1.47 6.54 -2.45
CA VAL A 33 -2.42 5.42 -2.62
C VAL A 33 -3.30 5.28 -1.37
N LEU A 34 -2.72 5.40 -0.18
CA LEU A 34 -3.47 5.32 1.06
C LEU A 34 -4.44 6.50 1.23
N LEU A 35 -4.00 7.73 0.92
CA LEU A 35 -4.85 8.92 0.99
C LEU A 35 -6.03 8.85 0.01
N GLU A 36 -5.79 8.36 -1.21
CA GLU A 36 -6.84 8.18 -2.21
C GLU A 36 -7.92 7.20 -1.74
N ILE A 37 -7.52 6.05 -1.19
CA ILE A 37 -8.47 5.07 -0.62
C ILE A 37 -9.22 5.67 0.58
N LEU A 38 -8.51 6.35 1.48
CA LEU A 38 -9.12 6.95 2.68
C LEU A 38 -10.07 8.11 2.35
N ARG A 39 -9.87 8.80 1.22
CA ARG A 39 -10.77 9.87 0.74
C ARG A 39 -12.12 9.31 0.31
N ASP A 40 -12.08 8.24 -0.49
CA ASP A 40 -13.25 7.70 -1.17
C ASP A 40 -14.02 6.70 -0.30
N PHE A 41 -13.36 6.08 0.69
CA PHE A 41 -14.02 5.16 1.60
C PHE A 41 -14.94 5.87 2.60
N ARG A 42 -16.09 5.25 2.88
CA ARG A 42 -17.05 5.68 3.90
C ARG A 42 -17.29 4.50 4.86
N GLY A 43 -16.72 4.60 6.06
CA GLY A 43 -16.85 3.56 7.09
C GLY A 43 -15.53 3.24 7.78
N THR A 44 -15.47 2.07 8.41
CA THR A 44 -14.27 1.56 9.08
C THR A 44 -13.42 0.75 8.13
N LEU A 45 -12.17 1.18 7.90
CA LEU A 45 -11.14 0.39 7.22
C LEU A 45 -10.18 -0.20 8.25
N SER A 46 -9.79 -1.47 8.07
CA SER A 46 -8.69 -2.07 8.81
C SER A 46 -7.38 -1.99 8.03
N ILE A 47 -6.26 -2.11 8.74
CA ILE A 47 -4.92 -2.22 8.12
C ILE A 47 -4.85 -3.43 7.17
N LYS A 48 -5.57 -4.51 7.49
CA LYS A 48 -5.64 -5.72 6.66
C LYS A 48 -6.36 -5.45 5.35
N ASP A 49 -7.46 -4.70 5.38
CA ASP A 49 -8.22 -4.35 4.17
C ASP A 49 -7.36 -3.51 3.23
N LEU A 50 -6.67 -2.50 3.76
CA LEU A 50 -5.72 -1.69 2.99
C LEU A 50 -4.61 -2.54 2.35
N SER A 51 -4.07 -3.51 3.09
CA SER A 51 -3.04 -4.41 2.59
C SER A 51 -3.54 -5.28 1.43
N GLN A 52 -4.77 -5.78 1.52
CA GLN A 52 -5.39 -6.57 0.46
C GLN A 52 -5.75 -5.73 -0.78
N MET A 53 -6.21 -4.49 -0.59
CA MET A 53 -6.57 -3.60 -1.69
C MET A 53 -5.35 -3.10 -2.48
N THR A 54 -4.23 -2.86 -1.79
CA THR A 54 -3.05 -2.20 -2.36
C THR A 54 -1.89 -3.15 -2.66
N SER A 55 -1.94 -4.39 -2.16
CA SER A 55 -0.81 -5.31 -2.14
C SER A 55 0.43 -4.79 -1.38
N ILE A 56 0.28 -3.71 -0.59
CA ILE A 56 1.34 -3.18 0.28
C ILE A 56 1.32 -3.96 1.60
N SER A 57 2.50 -4.27 2.14
CA SER A 57 2.60 -4.93 3.44
C SER A 57 1.95 -4.12 4.56
N GLN A 58 1.41 -4.82 5.56
CA GLN A 58 0.82 -4.15 6.72
C GLN A 58 1.86 -3.31 7.47
N THR A 59 3.12 -3.75 7.52
CA THR A 59 4.23 -3.00 8.12
C THR A 59 4.49 -1.68 7.41
N ASP A 60 4.50 -1.69 6.08
CA ASP A 60 4.71 -0.48 5.28
C ASP A 60 3.51 0.47 5.41
N ILE A 61 2.28 -0.06 5.42
CA ILE A 61 1.05 0.71 5.66
C ILE A 61 1.09 1.37 7.04
N ILE A 62 1.41 0.62 8.10
CA ILE A 62 1.49 1.15 9.46
C ILE A 62 2.53 2.26 9.52
N SER A 63 3.74 2.02 9.00
CA SER A 63 4.81 3.03 9.04
C SER A 63 4.44 4.31 8.27
N THR A 64 3.73 4.17 7.16
CA THR A 64 3.28 5.30 6.33
C THR A 64 2.17 6.08 7.04
N LEU A 65 1.14 5.40 7.57
CA LEU A 65 0.07 6.04 8.34
C LEU A 65 0.59 6.69 9.63
N GLN A 66 1.61 6.10 10.28
CA GLN A 66 2.28 6.69 11.44
C GLN A 66 2.95 8.01 11.06
N SER A 67 3.63 8.07 9.91
CA SER A 67 4.28 9.30 9.45
C SER A 67 3.29 10.43 9.11
N MET A 68 2.05 10.09 8.76
CA MET A 68 0.95 11.03 8.50
C MET A 68 0.09 11.31 9.74
N ASN A 69 0.44 10.75 10.90
CA ASN A 69 -0.34 10.85 12.14
C ASN A 69 -1.81 10.36 11.99
N MET A 70 -2.01 9.31 11.17
CA MET A 70 -3.32 8.76 10.78
C MET A 70 -3.64 7.40 11.44
N VAL A 71 -2.77 6.92 12.32
CA VAL A 71 -2.94 5.64 13.03
C VAL A 71 -2.55 5.81 14.49
N LYS A 72 -3.27 5.13 15.37
CA LYS A 72 -3.00 5.07 16.81
C LYS A 72 -2.78 3.63 17.25
N TYR A 73 -1.97 3.46 18.29
CA TYR A 73 -1.79 2.16 18.93
C TYR A 73 -2.72 2.06 20.13
N TRP A 74 -3.58 1.04 20.15
CA TRP A 74 -4.58 0.82 21.19
C TRP A 74 -4.69 -0.67 21.51
N LYS A 75 -4.55 -1.05 22.79
CA LYS A 75 -4.67 -2.44 23.30
C LYS A 75 -3.91 -3.48 22.46
N GLY A 76 -2.69 -3.16 22.02
CA GLY A 76 -1.89 -4.10 21.22
C GLY A 76 -2.14 -4.04 19.71
N GLN A 77 -3.02 -3.15 19.24
CA GLN A 77 -3.42 -3.07 17.83
C GLN A 77 -3.24 -1.68 17.25
N HIS A 78 -2.91 -1.62 15.96
CA HIS A 78 -2.89 -0.38 15.19
C HIS A 78 -4.28 -0.10 14.64
N VAL A 79 -4.87 1.02 15.05
CA VAL A 79 -6.21 1.46 14.67
C VAL A 79 -6.09 2.72 13.81
N ILE A 80 -6.70 2.68 12.63
CA ILE A 80 -6.76 3.83 11.73
C ILE A 80 -7.66 4.89 12.37
N CYS A 81 -7.14 6.10 12.56
CA CYS A 81 -7.86 7.21 13.18
C CYS A 81 -7.76 8.43 12.27
N VAL A 82 -8.65 8.49 11.28
CA VAL A 82 -8.67 9.58 10.30
C VAL A 82 -10.03 10.27 10.26
N THR A 83 -9.99 11.58 10.04
CA THR A 83 -11.19 12.36 9.70
C THR A 83 -11.14 12.75 8.23
N PRO A 84 -12.30 12.89 7.55
CA PRO A 84 -12.31 13.34 6.15
C PRO A 84 -11.56 14.66 5.95
N LYS A 85 -11.64 15.57 6.91
CA LYS A 85 -10.92 16.85 6.90
C LYS A 85 -9.40 16.65 6.88
N LEU A 86 -8.87 15.76 7.73
CA LEU A 86 -7.43 15.49 7.80
C LEU A 86 -6.91 14.88 6.48
N VAL A 87 -7.69 13.99 5.86
CA VAL A 87 -7.35 13.39 4.56
C VAL A 87 -7.31 14.47 3.47
N GLU A 88 -8.31 15.34 3.43
CA GLU A 88 -8.38 16.44 2.47
C GLU A 88 -7.20 17.42 2.63
N GLU A 89 -6.83 17.74 3.87
CA GLU A 89 -5.64 18.57 4.18
C GLU A 89 -4.34 17.92 3.67
N HIS A 90 -4.19 16.61 3.82
CA HIS A 90 -3.04 15.88 3.29
C HIS A 90 -3.01 15.87 1.77
N ILE A 91 -4.14 15.64 1.11
CA ILE A 91 -4.23 15.64 -0.36
C ILE A 91 -3.93 17.03 -0.95
N ARG A 92 -4.34 18.10 -0.26
CA ARG A 92 -4.04 19.48 -0.67
C ARG A 92 -2.61 19.90 -0.38
N SER A 93 -1.90 19.19 0.50
CA SER A 93 -0.50 19.46 0.82
C SER A 93 0.42 19.19 -0.37
N SER A 94 1.42 20.04 -0.57
CA SER A 94 2.46 19.85 -1.59
C SER A 94 3.37 18.66 -1.30
N GLN A 95 3.26 18.05 -0.12
CA GLN A 95 4.05 16.91 0.32
C GLN A 95 3.58 15.59 -0.31
N TYR A 96 2.27 15.44 -0.53
CA TYR A 96 1.66 14.18 -0.98
C TYR A 96 1.08 14.35 -2.39
N LYS A 97 1.96 14.59 -3.35
CA LYS A 97 1.55 14.83 -4.74
C LYS A 97 1.12 13.54 -5.42
N MET A 98 0.10 13.68 -6.26
CA MET A 98 -0.28 12.64 -7.22
C MET A 98 0.94 12.21 -8.05
N PRO A 99 1.23 10.91 -8.15
CA PRO A 99 2.22 10.39 -9.07
C PRO A 99 1.91 10.88 -10.49
N ARG A 100 2.89 11.46 -11.19
CA ARG A 100 2.69 11.95 -12.56
C ARG A 100 2.40 10.82 -13.57
N LEU A 101 2.78 9.59 -13.21
CA LEU A 101 2.61 8.40 -14.03
C LEU A 101 1.84 7.37 -13.21
N CYS A 102 0.55 7.26 -13.49
CA CYS A 102 -0.29 6.18 -12.96
C CYS A 102 -0.24 4.98 -13.91
N VAL A 103 -0.21 3.78 -13.34
CA VAL A 103 -0.29 2.54 -14.12
C VAL A 103 -1.76 2.24 -14.40
N ASP A 104 -2.12 2.10 -15.67
CA ASP A 104 -3.45 1.64 -16.06
C ASP A 104 -3.51 0.11 -16.03
N SER A 105 -4.26 -0.42 -15.06
CA SER A 105 -4.52 -1.85 -14.91
C SER A 105 -5.14 -2.49 -16.16
N ALA A 106 -5.99 -1.77 -16.89
CA ALA A 106 -6.68 -2.30 -18.08
C ALA A 106 -5.75 -2.48 -19.27
N ALA A 107 -4.67 -1.71 -19.33
CA ALA A 107 -3.62 -1.81 -20.34
C ALA A 107 -2.57 -2.88 -20.00
N LEU A 108 -2.57 -3.43 -18.79
CA LEU A 108 -1.57 -4.38 -18.32
C LEU A 108 -1.82 -5.79 -18.88
N ARG A 109 -1.10 -6.13 -19.95
CA ARG A 109 -1.09 -7.48 -20.53
C ARG A 109 -0.06 -8.35 -19.82
N TRP A 110 -0.44 -8.92 -18.69
CA TRP A 110 0.44 -9.81 -17.92
C TRP A 110 -0.36 -10.89 -17.20
N ALA A 111 0.21 -12.10 -17.11
CA ALA A 111 -0.36 -13.20 -16.34
C ALA A 111 0.75 -13.86 -15.50
N PRO A 112 0.43 -14.32 -14.28
CA PRO A 112 1.40 -15.01 -13.44
C PRO A 112 1.92 -16.26 -14.15
N ARG A 113 3.24 -16.44 -14.15
CA ARG A 113 3.83 -17.71 -14.56
C ARG A 113 3.38 -18.76 -13.57
N LYS A 114 2.59 -19.75 -14.01
CA LYS A 114 2.27 -20.94 -13.22
C LYS A 114 3.59 -21.54 -12.76
N HIS A 115 3.95 -21.37 -11.49
CA HIS A 115 5.05 -22.13 -10.92
C HIS A 115 4.65 -23.59 -11.05
N ALA A 116 5.40 -24.36 -11.83
CA ALA A 116 5.28 -25.81 -11.81
C ALA A 116 5.51 -26.23 -10.36
N ASN A 117 4.46 -26.72 -9.71
CA ASN A 117 4.54 -27.33 -8.40
C ASN A 117 5.48 -28.53 -8.50
N ASN A 118 6.78 -28.32 -8.32
CA ASN A 118 7.74 -29.39 -8.07
C ASN A 118 7.54 -29.82 -6.61
N LYS A 119 6.38 -30.44 -6.34
CA LYS A 119 6.21 -31.33 -5.20
C LYS A 119 7.11 -32.53 -5.49
N LEU A 120 8.38 -32.43 -5.12
CA LEU A 120 9.21 -33.61 -4.92
C LEU A 120 8.55 -34.43 -3.80
N SER A 121 7.74 -35.40 -4.22
CA SER A 121 7.38 -36.56 -3.42
C SER A 121 8.66 -37.22 -2.94
N LYS A 122 9.07 -36.95 -1.70
CA LYS A 122 10.04 -37.79 -1.00
C LYS A 122 9.40 -39.17 -0.85
N LYS A 123 9.89 -40.14 -1.62
CA LYS A 123 9.82 -41.56 -1.29
C LYS A 123 11.02 -41.91 -0.43
#